data_AF-A0A935ZZ79-F1
#
_entry.id   AF-A0A935ZZ79-F1
#
_cell.length_a   1.000
_cell.length_b   1.000
_cell.length_c   1.000
_cell.angle_alpha   90.00
_cell.angle_beta   90.00
_cell.angle_gamma   90.00
#
_symmetry.space_group_name_H-M   'P 1'
#
loop_
_entity.id
_entity.type
_entity.pdbx_description
1 polymer ?
#
loop_
_entity_poly.entity_id
_entity_poly.type
_entity_poly.pdbx_seq_one_letter_code
_entity_poly.pdbx_strand_id
1 'polypeptide(L)'
;MSLVNMLSELRKFKEGLVLAHQYLHQLDEDIRQAVLGNIGTVISFRIGTEDAKHTAEEMFPEFDVQDFINLPNYKIYLKLIIDGRPSRPYSGYTLVVNGMN
;
A
#
# COMPACT_ATOMS: atom_id res chain seq x y z
N MET A 1 -5.22 -18.77 -15.05
CA MET A 1 -5.08 -17.30 -15.06
C MET A 1 -4.08 -16.91 -14.00
N SER A 2 -3.07 -16.10 -14.32
CA SER A 2 -2.16 -15.55 -13.31
C SER A 2 -2.82 -14.41 -12.55
N LEU A 3 -2.37 -14.14 -11.32
CA LEU A 3 -2.80 -12.98 -10.53
C LEU A 3 -2.58 -11.66 -11.30
N VAL A 4 -1.47 -11.55 -12.05
CA VAL A 4 -1.16 -10.41 -12.93
C VAL A 4 -2.25 -10.16 -13.98
N ASN A 5 -2.72 -11.22 -14.63
CA ASN A 5 -3.78 -11.09 -15.64
C ASN A 5 -5.10 -10.66 -14.99
N MET A 6 -5.42 -11.22 -13.82
CA MET A 6 -6.60 -10.82 -13.06
C MET A 6 -6.54 -9.33 -12.68
N LEU A 7 -5.42 -8.87 -12.09
CA LEU A 7 -5.20 -7.47 -11.69
C LEU A 7 -5.36 -6.49 -12.85
N SER A 8 -4.88 -6.86 -14.04
CA SER A 8 -4.98 -6.03 -15.25
C SER A 8 -6.41 -5.92 -15.78
N GLU A 9 -7.30 -6.84 -15.41
CA GLU A 9 -8.68 -6.90 -15.89
C GLU A 9 -9.72 -6.39 -14.89
N LEU A 10 -9.43 -6.35 -13.59
CA LEU A 10 -10.39 -5.94 -12.55
C LEU A 10 -11.06 -4.57 -12.83
N ARG A 11 -10.32 -3.62 -13.42
CA ARG A 11 -10.89 -2.32 -13.82
C ARG A 11 -12.03 -2.45 -14.83
N LYS A 12 -11.98 -3.44 -15.74
CA LYS A 12 -13.03 -3.70 -16.75
C LYS A 12 -14.33 -4.18 -16.09
N PHE A 13 -14.20 -4.91 -14.98
CA PHE A 13 -15.32 -5.49 -14.25
C PHE A 13 -15.84 -4.60 -13.11
N LYS A 14 -15.22 -3.41 -12.90
CA LYS A 14 -15.53 -2.50 -11.78
C LYS A 14 -15.39 -3.15 -10.41
N GLU A 15 -14.54 -4.17 -10.31
CA GLU A 15 -14.26 -4.87 -9.08
C GLU A 15 -13.09 -4.21 -8.34
N GLY A 16 -13.22 -4.08 -7.02
CA GLY A 16 -12.18 -3.59 -6.14
C GLY A 16 -11.43 -4.76 -5.50
N LEU A 17 -10.10 -4.66 -5.41
CA LEU A 17 -9.27 -5.63 -4.71
C LEU A 17 -8.49 -4.95 -3.60
N VAL A 18 -8.51 -5.55 -2.41
CA VAL A 18 -7.67 -5.16 -1.28
C VAL A 18 -6.65 -6.26 -1.06
N LEU A 19 -5.37 -5.88 -1.16
CA LEU A 19 -4.24 -6.76 -0.88
C LEU A 19 -3.61 -6.31 0.43
N ALA A 20 -3.43 -7.26 1.35
CA ALA A 20 -2.72 -7.04 2.61
C ALA A 20 -1.62 -8.09 2.73
N HIS A 21 -0.39 -7.65 2.95
CA HIS A 21 0.78 -8.51 3.13
C HIS A 21 1.68 -7.95 4.24
N GLN A 22 2.48 -8.81 4.85
CA GLN A 22 3.51 -8.38 5.80
C GLN A 22 4.85 -8.10 5.12
N TYR A 23 5.12 -8.76 3.98
CA TYR A 23 6.38 -8.66 3.26
C TYR A 23 6.15 -8.68 1.75
N LEU A 24 6.68 -7.70 1.00
CA LEU A 24 6.54 -7.64 -0.45
C LEU A 24 7.31 -8.76 -1.18
N HIS A 25 8.39 -9.27 -0.57
CA HIS A 25 9.20 -10.35 -1.17
C HIS A 25 8.47 -11.70 -1.29
N GLN A 26 7.31 -11.86 -0.62
CA GLN A 26 6.47 -13.05 -0.79
C GLN A 26 5.79 -13.10 -2.17
N LEU A 27 5.69 -11.95 -2.84
CA LEU A 27 5.20 -11.86 -4.20
C LEU A 27 6.37 -12.05 -5.17
N ASP A 28 6.15 -12.87 -6.20
CA ASP A 28 7.06 -12.93 -7.35
C ASP A 28 7.27 -11.53 -7.93
N GLU A 29 8.47 -11.25 -8.47
CA GLU A 29 8.83 -9.93 -9.01
C GLU A 29 7.77 -9.38 -9.96
N ASP A 30 7.34 -10.19 -10.93
CA ASP A 30 6.35 -9.79 -11.93
C ASP A 30 5.00 -9.43 -11.31
N ILE A 31 4.60 -10.16 -10.26
CA ILE A 31 3.37 -9.87 -9.50
C ILE A 31 3.53 -8.56 -8.74
N ARG A 32 4.66 -8.37 -8.06
CA ARG A 32 4.94 -7.15 -7.30
C ARG A 32 4.93 -5.93 -8.20
N GLN A 33 5.61 -5.99 -9.34
CA GLN A 33 5.62 -4.92 -10.35
C GLN A 33 4.21 -4.63 -10.87
N ALA A 34 3.44 -5.68 -11.20
CA ALA A 34 2.06 -5.52 -11.67
C ALA A 34 1.14 -4.91 -10.61
N VAL A 35 1.30 -5.28 -9.33
CA VAL A 35 0.55 -4.69 -8.22
C VAL A 35 0.93 -3.23 -8.05
N LEU A 36 2.21 -2.93 -7.83
CA LEU A 36 2.70 -1.56 -7.58
C LEU A 36 2.38 -0.61 -8.74
N GLY A 37 2.46 -1.07 -9.99
CA GLY A 37 2.11 -0.26 -11.16
C GLY A 37 0.61 0.02 -11.34
N ASN A 38 -0.28 -0.70 -10.63
CA ASN A 38 -1.74 -0.58 -10.80
C ASN A 38 -2.49 -0.10 -9.56
N ILE A 39 -1.87 -0.09 -8.38
CA ILE A 39 -2.49 0.38 -7.15
C ILE A 39 -2.66 1.90 -7.18
N GLY A 40 -3.89 2.36 -6.97
CA GLY A 40 -4.18 3.79 -6.78
C GLY A 40 -4.21 4.21 -5.31
N THR A 41 -4.48 3.25 -4.42
CA THR A 41 -4.59 3.46 -2.98
C THR A 41 -3.56 2.60 -2.27
N VAL A 42 -2.77 3.21 -1.39
CA VAL A 42 -1.77 2.57 -0.55
C VAL A 42 -2.01 2.97 0.90
N ILE A 43 -2.03 1.98 1.79
CA ILE A 43 -2.10 2.16 3.24
C ILE A 43 -0.92 1.37 3.82
N SER A 44 -0.02 2.05 4.50
CA SER A 44 1.18 1.45 5.07
C SER A 44 1.20 1.65 6.58
N PHE A 45 1.47 0.56 7.29
CA PHE A 45 1.84 0.57 8.70
C PHE A 45 3.37 0.59 8.81
N ARG A 46 3.90 0.43 10.03
CA ARG A 46 5.34 0.22 10.18
C ARG A 46 5.76 -1.04 9.44
N ILE A 47 6.76 -0.89 8.57
CA ILE A 47 7.32 -1.95 7.74
C ILE A 47 8.84 -1.99 7.86
N GLY A 48 9.46 -3.09 7.42
CA GLY A 48 10.90 -3.27 7.42
C GLY A 48 11.60 -2.49 6.31
N THR A 49 12.93 -2.39 6.39
CA THR A 49 13.77 -1.61 5.47
C THR A 49 13.59 -1.99 4.00
N GLU A 50 13.42 -3.27 3.70
CA GLU A 50 13.26 -3.74 2.31
C GLU A 50 11.97 -3.21 1.68
N ASP A 51 10.84 -3.43 2.35
CA ASP A 51 9.53 -2.96 1.90
C ASP A 51 9.44 -1.42 1.91
N ALA A 52 10.12 -0.77 2.86
CA ALA A 52 10.15 0.67 2.99
C ALA A 52 10.79 1.36 1.78
N LYS A 53 11.78 0.74 1.12
CA LYS A 53 12.39 1.30 -0.11
C LYS A 53 11.35 1.46 -1.22
N HIS A 54 10.60 0.39 -1.51
CA HIS A 54 9.57 0.42 -2.54
C HIS A 54 8.40 1.34 -2.18
N THR A 55 7.99 1.32 -0.91
CA THR A 55 6.85 2.12 -0.46
C THR A 55 7.18 3.62 -0.42
N ALA A 56 8.41 3.98 -0.06
CA ALA A 56 8.87 5.37 -0.07
C ALA A 56 8.95 5.94 -1.49
N GLU A 57 9.39 5.15 -2.47
CA GLU A 57 9.37 5.55 -3.88
C GLU A 57 7.94 5.90 -4.36
N GLU A 58 6.95 5.10 -3.96
CA GLU A 58 5.54 5.32 -4.32
C GLU A 58 4.90 6.54 -3.61
N MET A 59 5.44 6.91 -2.44
CA MET A 59 4.99 8.03 -1.62
C MET A 59 5.92 9.26 -1.64
N PHE A 60 6.86 9.29 -2.58
CA PHE A 60 7.73 10.43 -2.77
C PHE A 60 6.92 11.66 -3.27
N PRO A 61 7.25 12.89 -2.82
CA PRO A 61 8.33 13.28 -1.90
C PRO A 61 7.96 13.32 -0.41
N GLU A 62 6.74 12.97 -0.02
CA GLU A 62 6.23 13.23 1.32
C GLU A 62 6.83 12.34 2.41
N PHE A 63 7.23 11.11 2.08
CA PHE A 63 7.84 10.17 3.03
C PHE A 63 9.12 9.53 2.47
N ASP A 64 10.08 9.28 3.36
CA ASP A 64 11.29 8.52 3.06
C ASP A 64 11.32 7.16 3.78
N VAL A 65 12.36 6.37 3.52
CA VAL A 65 12.53 5.02 4.09
C VAL A 65 12.53 5.03 5.62
N GLN A 66 13.14 6.05 6.25
CA GLN A 66 13.21 6.15 7.71
C GLN A 66 11.85 6.43 8.34
N ASP A 67 10.98 7.18 7.65
CA ASP A 67 9.63 7.43 8.12
C ASP A 67 8.86 6.13 8.33
N PHE A 68 8.95 5.18 7.39
CA PHE A 68 8.25 3.90 7.48
C PHE A 68 8.79 2.98 8.56
N ILE A 69 10.12 2.92 8.71
CA ILE A 69 10.78 2.06 9.71
C ILE A 69 10.48 2.55 11.12
N ASN A 70 10.45 3.87 11.32
CA ASN A 70 10.26 4.50 12.62
C ASN A 70 8.79 4.80 12.95
N LEU A 71 7.84 4.43 12.07
CA LEU A 71 6.43 4.71 12.24
C LEU A 71 5.91 4.11 13.57
N PRO A 72 5.38 4.91 14.51
CA PRO A 72 4.85 4.40 15.76
C PRO A 72 3.65 3.47 15.56
N ASN A 73 3.42 2.57 16.52
CA ASN A 73 2.21 1.76 16.55
C ASN A 73 0.96 2.65 16.47
N TYR A 74 -0.09 2.15 15.80
CA TYR A 74 -1.36 2.83 15.58
C TYR A 74 -1.30 4.10 14.71
N LYS A 75 -0.17 4.34 14.03
CA LYS A 75 -0.06 5.33 12.96
C LYS A 75 0.08 4.65 11.61
N ILE A 76 -0.37 5.35 10.57
CA ILE A 76 -0.35 4.89 9.18
C ILE A 76 0.06 6.01 8.24
N TYR A 77 0.63 5.64 7.11
CA TYR A 77 0.80 6.49 5.94
C TYR A 77 -0.12 6.03 4.82
N LEU A 78 -0.67 7.01 4.11
CA LEU A 78 -1.79 6.83 3.20
C LEU A 78 -1.55 7.60 1.92
N LYS A 79 -1.83 6.99 0.78
CA LYS A 79 -2.04 7.65 -0.51
C LYS A 79 -3.36 7.09 -1.03
N LEU A 80 -4.39 7.91 -1.17
CA LEU A 80 -5.73 7.43 -1.56
C LEU A 80 -6.08 7.91 -2.96
N ILE A 81 -6.93 7.16 -3.67
CA ILE A 81 -7.71 7.73 -4.76
C ILE A 81 -8.94 8.45 -4.17
N ILE A 82 -9.01 9.77 -4.36
CA ILE A 82 -10.14 10.61 -3.99
C ILE A 82 -10.69 11.23 -5.27
N ASP A 83 -11.97 11.01 -5.55
CA ASP A 83 -12.65 11.48 -6.77
C ASP A 83 -11.89 11.14 -8.07
N GLY A 84 -11.34 9.92 -8.12
CA GLY A 84 -10.62 9.41 -9.29
C GLY A 84 -9.19 9.97 -9.46
N ARG A 85 -8.67 10.70 -8.47
CA ARG A 85 -7.31 11.27 -8.49
C ARG A 85 -6.50 10.80 -7.29
N PRO A 86 -5.20 10.49 -7.45
CA PRO A 86 -4.34 10.19 -6.32
C PRO A 86 -4.18 11.43 -5.44
N SER A 87 -4.33 11.26 -4.13
CA SER A 87 -3.99 12.27 -3.14
C SER A 87 -2.48 12.43 -3.06
N ARG A 88 -2.01 13.56 -2.51
CA ARG A 88 -0.67 13.58 -1.92
C ARG A 88 -0.64 12.59 -0.75
N PRO A 89 0.47 11.86 -0.51
CA PRO A 89 0.59 11.04 0.68
C PRO A 89 0.43 11.85 1.97
N TYR A 90 -0.18 11.24 2.99
CA TYR A 90 -0.40 11.88 4.29
C TYR A 90 -0.46 10.83 5.42
N SER A 91 -0.35 11.31 6.66
CA SER A 91 -0.39 10.45 7.85
C SER A 91 -1.77 10.39 8.49
N GLY A 92 -2.03 9.29 9.20
CA GLY A 92 -3.27 9.06 9.94
C GLY A 92 -3.04 8.26 11.22
N TYR A 93 -4.11 8.14 12.01
CA TYR A 93 -4.16 7.33 13.22
C TYR A 93 -5.23 6.25 13.05
N THR A 94 -4.92 5.02 13.48
CA THR A 94 -5.91 3.95 13.51
C THR A 94 -6.80 4.07 14.74
N LEU A 95 -8.07 3.71 14.59
CA LEU A 95 -8.98 3.57 15.71
C LEU A 95 -8.85 2.16 16.30
N VAL A 96 -8.71 2.08 17.62
CA VAL A 96 -8.84 0.82 18.34
C VAL A 96 -10.32 0.47 18.43
N VAL A 97 -10.70 -0.71 17.95
CA VAL A 97 -12.06 -1.22 18.14
C VAL A 97 -12.16 -1.79 19.55
N ASN A 98 -12.79 -1.05 20.47
CA ASN A 98 -13.04 -1.53 21.82
C ASN A 98 -13.93 -2.79 21.76
N GLY A 99 -13.39 -3.95 22.18
CA GLY A 99 -14.16 -5.20 22.31
C GLY A 99 -13.54 -6.46 21.70
N MET A 100 -12.36 -6.39 21.08
CA MET A 100 -11.62 -7.57 20.59
C MET A 100 -10.26 -7.66 21.28
N ASN A 101 -10.25 -8.22 22.50
CA ASN A 101 -9.08 -8.79 23.16
C ASN A 101 -9.38 -10.27 23.46
#